data_AF-A0A9P7DIZ6-F1
#
_entry.id   AF-A0A9P7DIZ6-F1
#
_cell.length_a   1.000
_cell.length_b   1.000
_cell.length_c   1.000
_cell.angle_alpha   90.00
_cell.angle_beta   90.00
_cell.angle_gamma   90.00
#
_symmetry.space_group_name_H-M   'P 1'
#
loop_
_entity.id
_entity.type
_entity.pdbx_description
1 polymer ?
#
loop_
_entity_poly.entity_id
_entity_poly.type
_entity_poly.pdbx_seq_one_letter_code
_entity_poly.pdbx_strand_id
1 'polypeptide(L)'
;MAHSFQNGVSRMNCHPEYYLRDGNITFHVEGTLFRVHRYFFERESLFFLQEFARAPQGGTTDTSAFRLDEVTATDFTKFLWVWYSPSYRRGSLSEPKEHWLTILELSTKWQFLDMKKLAIDELEKLDIEPIEKITTYDKHKIDKLLLLPAYKLLCKRTTRITDEEGEQLKIPTLLRIFEARERAGSAAEGRRTGPTSADADDEELEKILIDVFELNSRATNQQGAQSQARSDATSTPNVNGAANGHRPSGSGSVSEKKIARDRMP
;
A
#
# COMPACT_ATOMS: atom_id res chain seq x y z
N MET A 1 59.00 23.38 8.60
CA MET A 1 58.05 22.88 7.57
C MET A 1 57.26 21.75 8.20
N ALA A 2 56.07 22.05 8.74
CA ALA A 2 55.17 21.03 9.27
C ALA A 2 54.10 20.78 8.21
N HIS A 3 54.08 19.58 7.66
CA HIS A 3 53.08 19.17 6.66
C HIS A 3 51.73 18.99 7.35
N SER A 4 50.81 19.87 7.00
CA SER A 4 49.39 19.77 7.28
C SER A 4 48.79 18.58 6.56
N PHE A 5 48.37 17.55 7.28
CA PHE A 5 47.41 16.57 6.77
C PHE A 5 46.02 16.94 7.31
N GLN A 6 45.31 17.77 6.54
CA GLN A 6 43.86 17.90 6.68
C GLN A 6 43.22 16.62 6.13
N ASN A 7 42.94 15.66 7.01
CA ASN A 7 41.99 14.59 6.69
C ASN A 7 40.58 15.12 6.91
N GLY A 8 39.90 15.45 5.80
CA GLY A 8 38.47 15.67 5.76
C GLY A 8 37.72 14.36 5.98
N VAL A 9 37.58 13.95 7.24
CA VAL A 9 36.63 12.89 7.61
C VAL A 9 35.30 13.58 7.85
N SER A 10 34.37 13.50 6.89
CA SER A 10 32.98 13.84 7.15
C SER A 10 32.53 13.09 8.39
N ARG A 11 32.29 13.80 9.49
CA ARG A 11 31.74 13.22 10.73
C ARG A 11 30.32 12.76 10.42
N MET A 12 30.18 11.50 10.03
CA MET A 12 28.88 10.86 9.93
C MET A 12 28.32 10.75 11.35
N ASN A 13 27.15 11.35 11.59
CA ASN A 13 26.54 11.37 12.91
C ASN A 13 25.71 10.09 13.10
N CYS A 14 25.90 9.37 14.19
CA CYS A 14 25.05 8.23 14.51
C CYS A 14 23.70 8.73 15.08
N HIS A 15 22.58 8.20 14.59
CA HIS A 15 21.27 8.56 15.12
C HIS A 15 21.15 8.12 16.59
N PRO A 16 20.73 8.99 17.53
CA PRO A 16 20.77 8.69 18.95
C PRO A 16 19.87 7.52 19.36
N GLU A 17 18.73 7.35 18.68
CA GLU A 17 17.71 6.33 19.03
C GLU A 17 17.78 5.08 18.13
N TYR A 18 18.28 5.23 16.90
CA TYR A 18 18.19 4.21 15.85
C TYR A 18 19.56 3.79 15.34
N TYR A 19 20.56 3.87 16.22
CA TYR A 19 21.86 3.26 16.04
C TYR A 19 22.01 2.11 17.07
N LEU A 20 21.28 1.04 16.82
CA LEU A 20 21.11 -0.08 17.74
C LEU A 20 22.37 -0.92 17.82
N ARG A 21 22.70 -1.43 19.01
CA ARG A 21 23.91 -2.23 19.23
C ARG A 21 23.83 -3.60 18.55
N ASP A 22 22.63 -4.16 18.49
CA ASP A 22 22.28 -5.45 17.90
C ASP A 22 21.81 -5.36 16.44
N GLY A 23 21.73 -4.14 15.89
CA GLY A 23 21.39 -3.92 14.48
C GLY A 23 22.42 -4.54 13.53
N ASN A 24 21.94 -5.10 12.43
CA ASN A 24 22.71 -5.85 11.44
C ASN A 24 22.61 -5.27 10.02
N ILE A 25 22.02 -4.09 9.87
CA ILE A 25 22.13 -3.24 8.67
C ILE A 25 22.34 -1.79 9.10
N THR A 26 23.31 -1.11 8.47
CA THR A 26 23.55 0.32 8.60
C THR A 26 23.09 1.05 7.34
N PHE A 27 22.20 2.03 7.51
CA PHE A 27 21.79 2.99 6.48
C PHE A 27 22.50 4.32 6.66
N HIS A 28 22.75 5.01 5.57
CA HIS A 28 23.22 6.40 5.56
C HIS A 28 22.17 7.28 4.90
N VAL A 29 21.61 8.22 5.67
CA VAL A 29 20.52 9.12 5.26
C VAL A 29 20.88 10.53 5.70
N GLU A 30 20.98 11.48 4.76
CA GLU A 30 21.23 12.89 5.06
C GLU A 30 22.40 13.13 6.06
N GLY A 31 23.55 12.47 5.83
CA GLY A 31 24.73 12.58 6.70
C GLY A 31 24.63 11.88 8.05
N THR A 32 23.53 11.16 8.30
CA THR A 32 23.24 10.43 9.54
C THR A 32 23.26 8.92 9.30
N LEU A 33 23.88 8.17 10.22
CA LEU A 33 23.92 6.72 10.22
C LEU A 33 22.82 6.15 11.11
N PHE A 34 22.08 5.19 10.57
CA PHE A 34 21.06 4.43 11.27
C PHE A 34 21.47 2.96 11.25
N ARG A 35 21.58 2.32 12.43
CA ARG A 35 21.87 0.89 12.52
C ARG A 35 20.67 0.17 13.12
N VAL A 36 20.02 -0.67 12.32
CA VAL A 36 18.72 -1.28 12.64
C VAL A 36 18.71 -2.75 12.22
N HIS A 37 17.58 -3.43 12.41
CA HIS A 37 17.42 -4.84 12.04
C HIS A 37 16.96 -4.99 10.58
N ARG A 38 17.82 -5.64 9.79
CA ARG A 38 17.60 -5.99 8.38
C ARG A 38 16.33 -6.80 8.14
N TYR A 39 15.98 -7.64 9.10
CA TYR A 39 14.83 -8.53 9.03
C TYR A 39 13.51 -7.81 8.72
N PHE A 40 13.27 -6.63 9.31
CA PHE A 40 12.02 -5.87 9.06
C PHE A 40 11.91 -5.43 7.60
N PHE A 41 13.03 -5.03 7.00
CA PHE A 41 13.09 -4.57 5.61
C PHE A 41 12.92 -5.73 4.63
N GLU A 42 13.64 -6.84 4.83
CA GLU A 42 13.56 -8.00 3.93
C GLU A 42 12.21 -8.71 3.99
N ARG A 43 11.59 -8.77 5.17
CA ARG A 43 10.29 -9.42 5.37
C ARG A 43 9.17 -8.67 4.68
N GLU A 44 9.14 -7.34 4.83
CA GLU A 44 7.98 -6.52 4.46
C GLU A 44 8.14 -5.75 3.15
N SER A 45 9.35 -5.74 2.56
CA SER A 45 9.62 -5.05 1.30
C SER A 45 10.41 -5.92 0.32
N LEU A 46 9.76 -6.22 -0.81
CA LEU A 46 10.42 -6.88 -1.95
C LEU A 46 11.53 -6.02 -2.56
N PHE A 47 11.37 -4.70 -2.52
CA PHE A 47 12.39 -3.75 -2.97
C PHE A 47 13.69 -3.93 -2.17
N PHE A 48 13.60 -3.89 -0.83
CA PHE A 48 14.78 -4.04 0.00
C PHE A 48 15.35 -5.45 -0.07
N LEU A 49 14.51 -6.49 -0.10
CA LEU A 49 14.96 -7.87 -0.30
C LEU A 49 15.85 -8.02 -1.56
N GLN A 50 15.43 -7.42 -2.68
CA GLN A 50 16.19 -7.46 -3.94
C GLN A 50 17.46 -6.61 -3.89
N GLU A 51 17.38 -5.38 -3.37
CA GLU A 51 18.53 -4.49 -3.26
C GLU A 51 19.64 -5.07 -2.38
N PHE A 52 19.23 -5.69 -1.28
CA PHE A 52 20.11 -6.36 -0.35
C PHE A 52 20.75 -7.64 -0.88
N ALA A 53 20.05 -8.36 -1.78
CA ALA A 53 20.62 -9.48 -2.51
C ALA A 53 21.64 -9.02 -3.57
N ARG A 54 21.41 -7.86 -4.20
CA ARG A 54 22.32 -7.27 -5.20
C ARG A 54 23.60 -6.72 -4.58
N ALA A 55 23.54 -6.23 -3.35
CA ALA A 55 24.69 -5.72 -2.61
C ALA A 55 24.82 -6.40 -1.22
N PRO A 56 25.28 -7.67 -1.15
CA PRO A 56 25.32 -8.42 0.11
C PRO A 56 26.20 -7.78 1.19
N GLN A 57 27.25 -7.06 0.78
CA GLN A 57 28.15 -6.36 1.69
C GLN A 57 27.66 -4.95 2.05
N GLY A 58 26.61 -4.46 1.39
CA GLY A 58 26.03 -3.14 1.62
C GLY A 58 25.37 -3.07 3.00
N GLY A 59 25.76 -2.08 3.79
CA GLY A 59 25.25 -1.83 5.13
C GLY A 59 25.77 -2.77 6.21
N THR A 60 26.80 -3.57 5.94
CA THR A 60 27.41 -4.44 6.98
C THR A 60 28.31 -3.67 7.94
N THR A 61 28.86 -2.54 7.49
CA THR A 61 29.70 -1.63 8.27
C THR A 61 29.28 -0.18 8.04
N ASP A 62 29.71 0.73 8.92
CA ASP A 62 29.45 2.17 8.76
C ASP A 62 30.05 2.74 7.45
N THR A 63 31.22 2.22 7.04
CA THR A 63 31.90 2.63 5.80
C THR A 63 31.24 2.09 4.53
N SER A 64 30.47 1.00 4.65
CA SER A 64 29.72 0.38 3.56
C SER A 64 28.22 0.65 3.67
N ALA A 65 27.80 1.61 4.50
CA ALA A 65 26.40 1.91 4.81
C ALA A 65 25.52 2.01 3.55
N PHE A 66 24.34 1.40 3.61
CA PHE A 66 23.37 1.42 2.52
C PHE A 66 22.79 2.84 2.40
N ARG A 67 23.09 3.54 1.31
CA ARG A 67 22.68 4.93 1.12
C ARG A 67 21.22 5.00 0.69
N LEU A 68 20.45 5.84 1.36
CA LEU A 68 19.10 6.21 0.93
C LEU A 68 19.14 7.66 0.47
N ASP A 69 19.04 7.86 -0.83
CA ASP A 69 19.00 9.18 -1.44
C ASP A 69 17.55 9.71 -1.48
N GLU A 70 17.42 11.04 -1.50
CA GLU A 70 16.12 11.75 -1.55
C GLU A 70 15.20 11.41 -0.35
N VAL A 71 15.78 11.15 0.81
CA VAL A 71 15.05 10.97 2.07
C VAL A 71 15.77 11.74 3.15
N THR A 72 15.01 12.47 3.97
CA THR A 72 15.57 13.19 5.12
C THR A 72 15.79 12.24 6.29
N ALA A 73 16.74 12.55 7.17
CA ALA A 73 16.96 11.76 8.38
C ALA A 73 15.69 11.74 9.25
N THR A 74 14.98 12.87 9.33
CA THR A 74 13.71 13.00 10.07
C THR A 74 12.61 12.08 9.52
N ASP A 75 12.45 12.02 8.20
CA ASP A 75 11.41 11.19 7.60
C ASP A 75 11.72 9.70 7.75
N PHE A 76 13.00 9.32 7.65
CA PHE A 76 13.41 7.96 7.94
C PHE A 76 13.20 7.57 9.41
N THR A 77 13.44 8.50 10.34
CA THR A 77 13.13 8.33 11.78
C THR A 77 11.62 8.06 12.01
N LYS A 78 10.73 8.81 11.35
CA LYS A 78 9.28 8.58 11.42
C LYS A 78 8.88 7.22 10.85
N PHE A 79 9.55 6.77 9.79
CA PHE A 79 9.32 5.46 9.18
C PHE A 79 9.73 4.32 10.12
N LEU A 80 10.93 4.41 10.72
CA LEU A 80 11.43 3.42 11.68
C LEU A 80 10.57 3.32 12.94
N TRP A 81 9.95 4.42 13.36
CA TRP A 81 9.10 4.49 14.55
C TRP A 81 8.02 3.39 14.57
N VAL A 82 7.50 2.96 13.41
CA VAL A 82 6.45 1.92 13.36
C VAL A 82 6.89 0.60 14.01
N TRP A 83 8.15 0.19 13.83
CA TRP A 83 8.66 -1.07 14.41
C TRP A 83 9.27 -0.88 15.80
N TYR A 84 9.89 0.27 16.04
CA TYR A 84 10.72 0.48 17.23
C TYR A 84 10.01 1.24 18.35
N SER A 85 8.90 1.90 18.07
CA SER A 85 8.14 2.63 19.08
C SER A 85 7.43 1.67 20.05
N PRO A 86 7.57 1.88 21.38
CA PRO A 86 6.78 1.16 22.36
C PRO A 86 5.26 1.35 22.17
N SER A 87 4.85 2.42 21.49
CA SER A 87 3.45 2.76 21.21
C SER A 87 2.79 1.77 20.24
N TYR A 88 3.54 1.18 19.31
CA TYR A 88 3.06 0.07 18.46
C TYR A 88 2.60 -1.12 19.29
N ARG A 89 3.40 -1.52 20.29
CA ARG A 89 3.05 -2.64 21.20
C ARG A 89 1.83 -2.37 22.08
N ARG A 90 1.48 -1.11 22.31
CA ARG A 90 0.35 -0.70 23.15
C ARG A 90 -0.92 -0.37 22.35
N GLY A 91 -0.89 -0.51 21.03
CA GLY A 91 -2.04 -0.24 20.17
C GLY A 91 -2.48 1.22 20.14
N SER A 92 -1.63 2.15 20.58
CA SER A 92 -1.91 3.59 20.57
C SER A 92 -0.96 4.26 19.58
N LEU A 93 -1.36 4.25 18.30
CA LEU A 93 -0.62 4.86 17.20
C LEU A 93 -1.11 6.29 16.96
N SER A 94 -1.11 7.12 18.01
CA SER A 94 -1.60 8.50 17.94
C SER A 94 -0.50 9.45 17.47
N GLU A 95 -0.29 9.50 16.16
CA GLU A 95 0.62 10.45 15.50
C GLU A 95 -0.15 11.40 14.58
N PRO A 96 0.36 12.62 14.33
CA PRO A 96 -0.30 13.60 13.49
C PRO A 96 -0.36 13.14 12.02
N LYS A 97 -1.28 13.75 11.25
CA LYS A 97 -1.49 13.47 9.82
C LYS A 97 -0.18 13.49 9.04
N GLU A 98 0.66 14.50 9.24
CA GLU A 98 1.94 14.68 8.53
C GLU A 98 2.89 13.50 8.76
N HIS A 99 2.85 12.88 9.93
CA HIS A 99 3.66 11.70 10.24
C HIS A 99 3.21 10.49 9.42
N TRP A 100 1.91 10.24 9.35
CA TRP A 100 1.34 9.16 8.54
C TRP A 100 1.52 9.38 7.05
N LEU A 101 1.47 10.63 6.58
CA LEU A 101 1.76 10.96 5.18
C LEU A 101 3.21 10.63 4.81
N THR A 102 4.18 10.96 5.69
CA THR A 102 5.57 10.54 5.48
C THR A 102 5.70 9.01 5.40
N ILE A 103 5.06 8.28 6.32
CA ILE A 103 5.09 6.81 6.31
C ILE A 103 4.47 6.26 5.02
N LEU A 104 3.34 6.84 4.58
CA LEU A 104 2.66 6.44 3.35
C LEU A 104 3.53 6.65 2.11
N GLU A 105 4.24 7.78 2.02
CA GLU A 105 5.15 8.08 0.91
C GLU A 105 6.30 7.09 0.85
N LEU A 106 6.99 6.88 1.97
CA LEU A 106 8.15 5.99 2.04
C LEU A 106 7.77 4.51 1.87
N SER A 107 6.66 4.08 2.48
CA SER A 107 6.13 2.72 2.27
C SER A 107 5.72 2.47 0.82
N THR A 108 5.20 3.49 0.12
CA THR A 108 4.91 3.38 -1.31
C THR A 108 6.20 3.35 -2.14
N LYS A 109 7.18 4.23 -1.84
CA LYS A 109 8.48 4.30 -2.54
C LYS A 109 9.23 2.97 -2.45
N TRP A 110 9.23 2.34 -1.27
CA TRP A 110 9.96 1.11 -1.00
C TRP A 110 9.09 -0.14 -0.97
N GLN A 111 7.85 -0.07 -1.48
CA GLN A 111 6.95 -1.23 -1.63
C GLN A 111 6.66 -2.01 -0.33
N PHE A 112 6.52 -1.32 0.81
CA PHE A 112 6.01 -1.92 2.04
C PHE A 112 4.48 -1.92 2.02
N LEU A 113 3.88 -3.01 1.54
CA LEU A 113 2.44 -3.08 1.34
C LEU A 113 1.64 -3.01 2.64
N ASP A 114 2.08 -3.73 3.67
CA ASP A 114 1.39 -3.75 4.97
C ASP A 114 1.52 -2.42 5.70
N MET A 115 2.70 -1.80 5.68
CA MET A 115 2.91 -0.49 6.28
C MET A 115 2.16 0.63 5.52
N LYS A 116 2.06 0.51 4.20
CA LYS A 116 1.22 1.38 3.38
C LYS A 116 -0.25 1.28 3.80
N LYS A 117 -0.76 0.06 3.96
CA LYS A 117 -2.14 -0.17 4.42
C LYS A 117 -2.35 0.39 5.82
N LEU A 118 -1.42 0.15 6.75
CA LEU A 118 -1.46 0.71 8.09
C LEU A 118 -1.55 2.24 8.08
N ALA A 119 -0.72 2.90 7.27
CA ALA A 119 -0.74 4.37 7.17
C ALA A 119 -2.08 4.89 6.66
N ILE A 120 -2.70 4.20 5.69
CA ILE A 120 -4.05 4.55 5.20
C ILE A 120 -5.09 4.34 6.31
N ASP A 121 -5.06 3.21 7.00
CA ASP A 121 -6.01 2.89 8.06
C ASP A 121 -5.94 3.91 9.22
N GLU A 122 -4.74 4.41 9.56
CA GLU A 122 -4.58 5.46 10.58
C GLU A 122 -5.00 6.85 10.06
N LEU A 123 -4.71 7.19 8.80
CA LEU A 123 -5.19 8.44 8.19
C LEU A 123 -6.72 8.50 8.14
N GLU A 124 -7.40 7.38 7.92
CA GLU A 124 -8.87 7.30 7.91
C GLU A 124 -9.51 7.49 9.29
N LYS A 125 -8.75 7.32 10.39
CA LYS A 125 -9.23 7.60 11.75
C LYS A 125 -9.13 9.07 12.14
N LEU A 126 -8.34 9.85 11.40
CA LEU A 126 -8.18 11.28 11.67
C LEU A 126 -9.35 12.08 11.13
N ASP A 127 -9.77 13.09 11.88
CA ASP A 127 -10.74 14.07 11.42
C ASP A 127 -10.03 15.09 10.51
N ILE A 128 -10.07 14.83 9.20
CA ILE A 128 -9.46 15.68 8.17
C ILE A 128 -10.58 16.36 7.39
N GLU A 129 -10.44 17.67 7.19
CA GLU A 129 -11.39 18.46 6.43
C GLU A 129 -11.55 17.90 4.99
N PRO A 130 -12.77 17.81 4.43
CA PRO A 130 -13.02 17.16 3.13
C PRO A 130 -12.16 17.64 1.95
N ILE A 131 -11.95 18.94 1.79
CA ILE A 131 -11.11 19.51 0.71
C ILE A 131 -9.65 19.11 0.93
N GLU A 132 -9.15 19.23 2.15
CA GLU A 132 -7.79 18.79 2.50
C GLU A 132 -7.61 17.28 2.29
N LYS A 133 -8.60 16.46 2.66
CA LYS A 133 -8.55 15.01 2.46
C LYS A 133 -8.48 14.65 0.97
N ILE A 134 -9.33 15.26 0.14
CA ILE A 134 -9.35 15.03 -1.30
C ILE A 134 -8.01 15.41 -1.94
N THR A 135 -7.50 16.60 -1.64
CA THR A 135 -6.24 17.08 -2.23
C THR A 135 -5.05 16.22 -1.82
N THR A 136 -5.00 15.82 -0.55
CA THR A 136 -3.97 14.92 0.00
C THR A 136 -4.03 13.56 -0.69
N TYR A 137 -5.19 12.92 -0.74
CA TYR A 137 -5.33 11.58 -1.32
C TYR A 137 -5.02 11.58 -2.82
N ASP A 138 -5.40 12.63 -3.54
CA ASP A 138 -5.04 12.83 -4.93
C ASP A 138 -3.53 13.03 -5.15
N LYS A 139 -2.85 13.75 -4.25
CA LYS A 139 -1.40 13.99 -4.30
C LYS A 139 -0.63 12.68 -4.09
N HIS A 140 -1.03 11.89 -3.10
CA HIS A 140 -0.36 10.62 -2.76
C HIS A 140 -0.90 9.41 -3.56
N LYS A 141 -1.83 9.64 -4.51
CA LYS A 141 -2.45 8.59 -5.35
C LYS A 141 -3.08 7.46 -4.53
N ILE A 142 -3.73 7.81 -3.43
CA ILE A 142 -4.49 6.88 -2.59
C ILE A 142 -5.77 6.48 -3.33
N ASP A 143 -6.38 5.35 -2.93
CA ASP A 143 -7.62 4.89 -3.54
C ASP A 143 -8.74 5.94 -3.38
N LYS A 144 -9.35 6.30 -4.50
CA LYS A 144 -10.44 7.28 -4.56
C LYS A 144 -11.72 6.75 -3.92
N LEU A 145 -11.87 5.44 -3.75
CA LEU A 145 -12.98 4.85 -3.01
C LEU A 145 -13.03 5.36 -1.56
N LEU A 146 -11.87 5.64 -0.95
CA LEU A 146 -11.79 6.17 0.41
C LEU A 146 -12.24 7.65 0.52
N LEU A 147 -12.37 8.34 -0.62
CA LEU A 147 -12.86 9.71 -0.67
C LEU A 147 -14.39 9.82 -0.73
N LEU A 148 -15.11 8.70 -0.87
CA LEU A 148 -16.58 8.68 -0.90
C LEU A 148 -17.22 9.44 0.29
N PRO A 149 -16.79 9.24 1.55
CA PRO A 149 -17.34 10.01 2.67
C PRO A 149 -17.11 11.51 2.53
N ALA A 150 -15.94 11.94 2.06
CA ALA A 150 -15.60 13.35 1.87
C ALA A 150 -16.43 13.98 0.74
N TYR A 151 -16.59 13.29 -0.39
CA TYR A 151 -17.44 13.75 -1.49
C TYR A 151 -18.91 13.86 -1.07
N LYS A 152 -19.41 12.90 -0.28
CA LYS A 152 -20.77 12.94 0.27
C LYS A 152 -20.97 14.17 1.15
N LEU A 153 -20.03 14.46 2.05
CA LEU A 153 -20.05 15.63 2.93
C LEU A 153 -20.11 16.94 2.11
N LEU A 154 -19.28 17.05 1.07
CA LEU A 154 -19.29 18.21 0.17
C LEU A 154 -20.58 18.33 -0.64
N CYS A 155 -21.20 17.22 -1.04
CA CYS A 155 -22.47 17.25 -1.78
C CYS A 155 -23.66 17.64 -0.91
N LYS A 156 -23.70 17.19 0.35
CA LYS A 156 -24.79 17.51 1.29
C LYS A 156 -24.70 18.90 1.89
N ARG A 157 -23.54 19.56 1.79
CA ARG A 157 -23.34 20.91 2.32
C ARG A 157 -24.27 21.92 1.63
N THR A 158 -25.01 22.72 2.38
CA THR A 158 -25.88 23.77 1.84
C THR A 158 -25.10 24.92 1.21
N THR A 159 -23.90 25.22 1.73
CA THR A 159 -23.01 26.21 1.15
C THR A 159 -22.33 25.68 -0.12
N ARG A 160 -22.23 26.56 -1.12
CA ARG A 160 -21.47 26.30 -2.36
C ARG A 160 -19.98 26.17 -2.02
N ILE A 161 -19.23 25.57 -2.94
CA ILE A 161 -17.77 25.58 -2.88
C ILE A 161 -17.31 27.02 -3.05
N THR A 162 -16.49 27.52 -2.13
CA THR A 162 -15.95 28.89 -2.21
C THR A 162 -14.82 28.95 -3.23
N ASP A 163 -14.43 30.16 -3.65
CA ASP A 163 -13.35 30.32 -4.61
C ASP A 163 -12.03 29.76 -4.06
N GLU A 164 -11.76 29.94 -2.76
CA GLU A 164 -10.56 29.43 -2.08
C GLU A 164 -10.51 27.89 -2.00
N GLU A 165 -11.67 27.25 -1.83
CA GLU A 165 -11.77 25.78 -1.88
C GLU A 165 -11.64 25.28 -3.33
N GLY A 166 -12.20 26.00 -4.29
CA GLY A 166 -12.12 25.72 -5.71
C GLY A 166 -10.69 25.78 -6.24
N GLU A 167 -9.86 26.70 -5.74
CA GLU A 167 -8.43 26.80 -6.08
C GLU A 167 -7.61 25.61 -5.60
N GLN A 168 -8.01 24.97 -4.50
CA GLN A 168 -7.34 23.79 -3.95
C GLN A 168 -7.71 22.51 -4.71
N LEU A 169 -8.94 22.43 -5.20
CA LEU A 169 -9.43 21.27 -5.93
C LEU A 169 -8.96 21.28 -7.40
N LYS A 170 -8.67 20.09 -7.92
CA LYS A 170 -8.48 19.95 -9.38
C LYS A 170 -9.80 20.19 -10.08
N ILE A 171 -9.78 20.92 -11.21
CA ILE A 171 -10.97 21.21 -12.03
C ILE A 171 -11.81 19.95 -12.33
N PRO A 172 -11.24 18.78 -12.72
CA PRO A 172 -12.04 17.59 -12.97
C PRO A 172 -12.75 17.04 -11.72
N THR A 173 -12.19 17.25 -10.54
CA THR A 173 -12.81 16.85 -9.26
C THR A 173 -13.94 17.82 -8.92
N LEU A 174 -13.71 19.12 -9.11
CA LEU A 174 -14.70 20.17 -8.89
C LEU A 174 -15.95 19.99 -9.77
N LEU A 175 -15.76 19.75 -11.08
CA LEU A 175 -16.86 19.51 -12.02
C LEU A 175 -17.69 18.29 -11.64
N ARG A 176 -17.04 17.21 -11.20
CA ARG A 176 -17.71 15.99 -10.71
C ARG A 176 -18.54 16.24 -9.46
N ILE A 177 -18.04 17.06 -8.53
CA ILE A 177 -18.82 17.42 -7.33
C ILE A 177 -20.06 18.23 -7.73
N PHE A 178 -19.92 19.20 -8.64
CA PHE A 178 -21.07 19.97 -9.12
C PHE A 178 -22.11 19.09 -9.84
N GLU A 179 -21.67 18.20 -10.72
CA GLU A 179 -22.53 17.24 -11.39
C GLU A 179 -23.26 16.33 -10.40
N ALA A 180 -22.55 15.80 -9.40
CA ALA A 180 -23.15 14.97 -8.36
C ALA A 180 -24.21 15.74 -7.55
N ARG A 181 -23.95 17.01 -7.21
CA ARG A 181 -24.91 17.87 -6.51
C ARG A 181 -26.16 18.15 -7.33
N GLU A 182 -26.00 18.44 -8.63
CA GLU A 182 -27.13 18.66 -9.53
C GLU A 182 -27.99 17.41 -9.66
N ARG A 183 -27.38 16.25 -9.93
CA ARG A 183 -28.10 14.97 -10.02
C ARG A 183 -28.83 14.62 -8.71
N ALA A 184 -28.19 14.87 -7.56
CA ALA A 184 -28.79 14.64 -6.25
C ALA A 184 -29.97 15.59 -5.97
N GLY A 185 -29.88 16.85 -6.40
CA GLY A 185 -30.99 17.81 -6.32
C GLY A 185 -32.19 17.40 -7.16
N SER A 186 -31.96 17.00 -8.42
CA SER A 186 -33.03 16.52 -9.33
C SER A 186 -33.69 15.24 -8.83
N ALA A 187 -32.94 14.34 -8.20
CA ALA A 187 -33.48 13.13 -7.57
C ALA A 187 -34.37 13.43 -6.34
N ALA A 188 -34.05 14.50 -5.61
CA ALA A 188 -34.85 14.96 -4.46
C ALA A 188 -36.14 15.70 -4.90
N GLU A 189 -36.16 16.32 -6.08
CA GLU A 189 -37.30 17.08 -6.63
C GLU A 189 -38.58 16.24 -6.81
N GLY A 190 -38.44 14.92 -7.01
CA GLY A 190 -39.57 13.98 -7.00
C GLY A 190 -40.30 13.86 -5.64
N ARG A 191 -39.77 14.47 -4.57
CA ARG A 191 -40.23 14.35 -3.18
C ARG A 191 -40.58 15.69 -2.51
N ARG A 192 -41.40 16.54 -3.14
CA ARG A 192 -42.21 17.64 -2.50
C ARG A 192 -41.50 18.72 -1.64
N THR A 193 -40.19 18.71 -1.46
CA THR A 193 -39.40 19.78 -0.82
C THR A 193 -38.37 20.34 -1.80
N GLY A 194 -38.09 21.65 -1.72
CA GLY A 194 -37.31 22.39 -2.73
C GLY A 194 -35.94 21.77 -3.06
N PRO A 195 -35.38 22.05 -4.25
CA PRO A 195 -34.26 21.31 -4.80
C PRO A 195 -32.96 21.67 -4.08
N THR A 196 -32.51 20.82 -3.16
CA THR A 196 -31.16 20.93 -2.60
C THR A 196 -30.59 19.54 -2.37
N SER A 197 -29.35 19.34 -2.83
CA SER A 197 -28.57 18.10 -2.64
C SER A 197 -28.37 17.72 -1.16
N ALA A 198 -28.65 18.64 -0.24
CA ALA A 198 -28.63 18.43 1.20
C ALA A 198 -29.70 17.44 1.68
N ASP A 199 -30.84 17.38 0.98
CA ASP A 199 -31.98 16.53 1.32
C ASP A 199 -31.93 15.16 0.62
N ALA A 200 -30.88 14.88 -0.15
CA ALA A 200 -30.70 13.61 -0.84
C ALA A 200 -30.48 12.46 0.15
N ASP A 201 -31.04 11.31 -0.18
CA ASP A 201 -30.82 10.07 0.56
C ASP A 201 -29.34 9.63 0.43
N ASP A 202 -28.76 9.16 1.53
CA ASP A 202 -27.34 8.81 1.61
C ASP A 202 -26.97 7.68 0.64
N GLU A 203 -27.82 6.68 0.46
CA GLU A 203 -27.56 5.52 -0.41
C GLU A 203 -27.68 5.91 -1.90
N GLU A 204 -28.62 6.79 -2.22
CA GLU A 204 -28.79 7.32 -3.58
C GLU A 204 -27.64 8.24 -3.97
N LEU A 205 -27.22 9.13 -3.07
CA LEU A 205 -26.08 10.01 -3.29
C LEU A 205 -24.78 9.23 -3.45
N GLU A 206 -24.58 8.15 -2.67
CA GLU A 206 -23.42 7.28 -2.84
C GLU A 206 -23.38 6.61 -4.21
N LYS A 207 -24.52 6.12 -4.72
CA LYS A 207 -24.60 5.56 -6.08
C LYS A 207 -24.26 6.60 -7.16
N ILE A 208 -24.79 7.82 -7.02
CA ILE A 208 -24.46 8.94 -7.91
C ILE A 208 -22.97 9.24 -7.89
N LEU A 209 -22.36 9.29 -6.70
CA LEU A 209 -20.93 9.55 -6.54
C LEU A 209 -20.08 8.43 -7.15
N ILE A 210 -20.44 7.18 -6.95
CA ILE A 210 -19.74 6.03 -7.55
C ILE A 210 -19.78 6.10 -9.08
N ASP A 211 -20.92 6.49 -9.66
CA ASP A 211 -21.09 6.67 -11.10
C ASP A 211 -20.27 7.85 -11.64
N VAL A 212 -20.46 9.05 -11.08
CA VAL A 212 -19.82 10.30 -11.53
C VAL A 212 -18.29 10.26 -11.37
N PHE A 213 -17.79 9.59 -10.33
CA PHE A 213 -16.35 9.42 -10.10
C PHE A 213 -15.79 8.11 -10.70
N GLU A 214 -16.61 7.32 -11.40
CA GLU A 214 -16.22 6.07 -12.07
C GLU A 214 -15.49 5.07 -11.14
N LEU A 215 -15.87 5.04 -9.87
CA LEU A 215 -15.12 4.33 -8.82
C LEU A 215 -15.23 2.80 -8.92
N ASN A 216 -16.21 2.29 -9.67
CA ASN A 216 -16.40 0.85 -9.92
C ASN A 216 -15.42 0.23 -10.93
N SER A 217 -14.66 1.04 -11.66
CA SER A 217 -13.88 0.59 -12.83
C SER A 217 -12.66 -0.30 -12.52
N ARG A 218 -12.26 -0.46 -11.25
CA ARG A 218 -11.11 -1.32 -10.87
C ARG A 218 -11.48 -2.71 -10.35
N ALA A 219 -12.69 -2.93 -9.84
CA ALA A 219 -13.09 -4.25 -9.31
C ALA A 219 -13.50 -5.24 -10.42
N THR A 220 -14.06 -4.74 -11.52
CA THR A 220 -14.68 -5.58 -12.56
C THR A 220 -13.67 -6.22 -13.53
N ASN A 221 -12.43 -5.71 -13.61
CA ASN A 221 -11.43 -6.21 -14.55
C ASN A 221 -10.68 -7.49 -14.09
N GLN A 222 -10.99 -8.03 -12.90
CA GLN A 222 -10.48 -9.35 -12.48
C GLN A 222 -11.51 -10.49 -12.62
N GLN A 223 -12.81 -10.18 -12.75
CA GLN A 223 -13.86 -11.21 -12.88
C GLN A 223 -14.22 -11.53 -14.35
N GLY A 224 -13.79 -10.72 -15.32
CA GLY A 224 -13.99 -10.98 -16.76
C GLY A 224 -13.10 -12.06 -17.37
N ALA A 225 -12.00 -12.46 -16.71
CA ALA A 225 -11.02 -13.40 -17.27
C ALA A 225 -11.30 -14.89 -16.99
N GLN A 226 -12.27 -15.24 -16.13
CA GLN A 226 -12.59 -16.64 -15.80
C GLN A 226 -13.86 -17.18 -16.47
N SER A 227 -14.64 -16.33 -17.16
CA SER A 227 -15.93 -16.73 -17.74
C SER A 227 -15.85 -17.15 -19.21
N GLN A 228 -14.70 -17.01 -19.87
CA GLN A 228 -14.53 -17.29 -21.31
C GLN A 228 -13.80 -18.60 -21.64
N ALA A 229 -13.57 -19.49 -20.65
CA ALA A 229 -12.85 -20.75 -20.84
C ALA A 229 -13.73 -22.02 -20.68
N ARG A 230 -15.07 -21.89 -20.60
CA ARG A 230 -15.96 -23.04 -20.28
C ARG A 230 -17.02 -23.41 -21.32
N SER A 231 -17.00 -22.87 -22.53
CA SER A 231 -18.06 -23.14 -23.52
C SER A 231 -17.67 -23.90 -24.79
N ASP A 232 -16.40 -24.26 -25.02
CA ASP A 232 -16.02 -24.97 -26.27
C ASP A 232 -15.08 -26.15 -26.03
N ALA A 233 -15.65 -27.32 -25.70
CA ALA A 233 -15.11 -28.63 -26.07
C ALA A 233 -16.05 -29.75 -25.60
N THR A 234 -17.17 -29.95 -26.28
CA THR A 234 -17.83 -31.27 -26.30
C THR A 234 -18.42 -31.50 -27.67
N SER A 235 -17.65 -32.14 -28.55
CA SER A 235 -18.13 -32.89 -29.72
C SER A 235 -16.96 -33.64 -30.35
N THR A 236 -16.82 -34.93 -30.07
CA THR A 236 -16.04 -35.86 -30.89
C THR A 236 -17.01 -36.83 -31.56
N PRO A 237 -16.93 -37.05 -32.88
CA PRO A 237 -17.64 -38.13 -33.53
C PRO A 237 -16.77 -39.39 -33.61
N ASN A 238 -17.47 -40.51 -33.48
CA ASN A 238 -17.04 -41.89 -33.53
C ASN A 238 -16.57 -42.33 -34.94
N VAL A 239 -15.46 -43.08 -35.04
CA VAL A 239 -15.16 -43.98 -36.17
C VAL A 239 -14.50 -45.28 -35.67
N ASN A 240 -15.09 -46.39 -36.11
CA ASN A 240 -14.77 -47.79 -35.83
C ASN A 240 -13.35 -48.25 -36.26
N GLY A 241 -12.85 -49.35 -35.64
CA GLY A 241 -11.98 -50.31 -36.35
C GLY A 241 -11.01 -51.19 -35.54
N ALA A 242 -11.51 -52.33 -35.04
CA ALA A 242 -10.91 -53.68 -35.00
C ALA A 242 -9.50 -53.99 -34.40
N ALA A 243 -9.51 -55.00 -33.50
CA ALA A 243 -8.54 -56.09 -33.24
C ALA A 243 -7.07 -55.71 -32.90
N ASN A 244 -6.37 -56.32 -31.95
CA ASN A 244 -6.25 -57.75 -31.66
C ASN A 244 -5.55 -57.90 -30.28
N GLY A 245 -5.82 -59.00 -29.56
CA GLY A 245 -5.28 -59.24 -28.23
C GLY A 245 -3.79 -59.58 -28.21
N HIS A 246 -3.18 -59.50 -27.02
CA HIS A 246 -2.22 -60.47 -26.47
C HIS A 246 -1.87 -60.11 -25.01
N ARG A 247 -1.99 -61.08 -24.12
CA ARG A 247 -1.38 -61.15 -22.78
C ARG A 247 -0.20 -62.14 -22.89
N PRO A 248 0.93 -61.93 -22.19
CA PRO A 248 1.20 -62.64 -20.93
C PRO A 248 1.85 -61.71 -19.89
N SER A 249 1.56 -61.74 -18.58
CA SER A 249 1.89 -62.71 -17.51
C SER A 249 3.39 -62.90 -17.20
N GLY A 250 3.74 -62.59 -15.94
CA GLY A 250 4.98 -62.94 -15.24
C GLY A 250 5.67 -61.71 -14.61
N SER A 251 6.21 -61.66 -13.40
CA SER A 251 6.13 -62.41 -12.13
C SER A 251 7.37 -61.98 -11.33
N GLY A 252 7.21 -61.66 -10.03
CA GLY A 252 8.32 -61.54 -9.06
C GLY A 252 9.09 -60.20 -9.12
N SER A 253 9.61 -59.64 -8.03
CA SER A 253 9.62 -60.04 -6.63
C SER A 253 10.13 -58.85 -5.79
N VAL A 254 9.42 -58.58 -4.69
CA VAL A 254 9.90 -58.30 -3.33
C VAL A 254 11.38 -57.92 -3.13
N SER A 255 11.63 -56.80 -2.46
CA SER A 255 12.63 -56.73 -1.38
C SER A 255 12.33 -55.59 -0.40
N GLU A 256 11.92 -56.00 0.80
CA GLU A 256 11.93 -55.21 2.03
C GLU A 256 13.36 -54.78 2.39
N LYS A 257 13.51 -53.57 2.95
CA LYS A 257 14.54 -53.31 3.96
C LYS A 257 13.96 -52.46 5.08
N LYS A 258 14.19 -52.97 6.28
CA LYS A 258 13.62 -52.60 7.58
C LYS A 258 14.73 -51.98 8.44
N ILE A 259 14.33 -51.23 9.48
CA ILE A 259 15.08 -50.90 10.73
C ILE A 259 16.06 -49.71 10.57
N ALA A 260 16.14 -48.71 11.46
CA ALA A 260 15.92 -48.68 12.91
C ALA A 260 15.29 -47.37 13.43
N ARG A 261 14.47 -47.51 14.47
CA ARG A 261 14.20 -46.50 15.50
C ARG A 261 15.36 -46.54 16.49
N ASP A 262 15.77 -45.38 17.01
CA ASP A 262 16.32 -45.33 18.35
C ASP A 262 15.83 -44.10 19.12
N ARG A 263 15.59 -44.30 20.41
CA ARG A 263 14.91 -43.39 21.34
C ARG A 263 15.75 -43.26 22.61
N MET A 264 16.15 -42.03 22.93
CA MET A 264 16.41 -41.49 24.27
C MET A 264 17.64 -41.96 25.06
N PRO A 265 18.04 -41.26 26.15
CA PRO A 265 17.39 -40.18 26.91
C PRO A 265 17.85 -38.75 26.60
#